data_AF-A0A7Y2PIM0-F1
#
_entry.id   AF-A0A7Y2PIM0-F1
#
_cell.length_a   1.000
_cell.length_b   1.000
_cell.length_c   1.000
_cell.angle_alpha   90.00
_cell.angle_beta   90.00
_cell.angle_gamma   90.00
#
_symmetry.space_group_name_H-M   'P 1'
#
loop_
_entity.id
_entity.type
_entity.pdbx_description
1 polymer ?
#
loop_
_entity_poly.entity_id
_entity_poly.type
_entity_poly.pdbx_seq_one_letter_code
_entity_poly.pdbx_strand_id
1 'polypeptide(L)'
;MRTLQIEPLTKEAFAPFGDVIETDGSDHFMINNGSTMRFHRLAEVETAQPEDKAIISIFRADAQDMPLTVCMLERLPLGSQAFIPLLGNPFLIVVAP
;
A
#
# COMPACT_ATOMS: atom_id res chain seq x y z
N MET A 1 -25.63 6.25 -9.58
CA MET A 1 -24.37 6.27 -8.82
C MET A 1 -24.41 5.15 -7.81
N ARG A 2 -23.28 4.45 -7.59
CA ARG A 2 -23.18 3.37 -6.60
C ARG A 2 -22.46 3.92 -5.36
N THR A 3 -23.03 3.71 -4.18
CA THR A 3 -22.33 3.98 -2.92
C THR A 3 -21.30 2.88 -2.68
N LEU A 4 -20.03 3.27 -2.52
CA LEU A 4 -18.97 2.34 -2.15
C LEU A 4 -19.12 1.97 -0.66
N GLN A 5 -19.01 0.68 -0.34
CA GLN A 5 -18.88 0.23 1.04
C GLN A 5 -17.40 0.28 1.43
N ILE A 6 -17.11 0.83 2.60
CA ILE A 6 -15.75 0.84 3.14
C ILE A 6 -15.54 -0.46 3.89
N GLU A 7 -14.50 -1.20 3.52
CA GLU A 7 -14.15 -2.49 4.11
C GLU A 7 -12.84 -2.36 4.90
N PRO A 8 -12.67 -3.10 6.02
CA PRO A 8 -11.37 -3.19 6.68
C PRO A 8 -10.32 -3.76 5.73
N LEU A 9 -9.13 -3.14 5.70
CA LEU A 9 -8.02 -3.65 4.92
C LEU A 9 -7.47 -4.93 5.55
N THR A 10 -7.37 -6.00 4.77
CA THR A 10 -6.74 -7.27 5.14
C THR A 10 -5.93 -7.77 3.95
N LYS A 11 -4.90 -8.60 4.21
CA LYS A 11 -4.09 -9.21 3.13
C LYS A 11 -4.97 -10.00 2.17
N GLU A 12 -5.92 -10.77 2.70
CA GLU A 12 -6.78 -11.65 1.92
C GLU A 12 -7.72 -10.87 1.01
N ALA A 13 -8.37 -9.82 1.54
CA ALA A 13 -9.29 -9.00 0.74
C ALA A 13 -8.56 -8.14 -0.31
N PHE A 14 -7.30 -7.77 -0.04
CA PHE A 14 -6.53 -6.88 -0.91
C PHE A 14 -5.66 -7.60 -1.94
N ALA A 15 -5.44 -8.91 -1.81
CA ALA A 15 -4.59 -9.71 -2.69
C ALA A 15 -4.81 -9.52 -4.21
N PRO A 16 -6.03 -9.28 -4.73
CA PRO A 16 -6.22 -9.01 -6.16
C PRO A 16 -5.62 -7.69 -6.65
N PHE A 17 -5.29 -6.76 -5.73
CA PHE A 17 -4.86 -5.40 -6.04
C PHE A 17 -3.40 -5.13 -5.64
N GLY A 18 -2.82 -5.95 -4.75
CA GLY A 18 -1.44 -5.84 -4.30
C GLY A 18 -1.23 -6.40 -2.89
N ASP A 19 -0.15 -5.96 -2.25
CA ASP A 19 0.25 -6.40 -0.91
C ASP A 19 -0.15 -5.39 0.18
N VAL A 20 -0.46 -5.91 1.38
CA VAL A 20 -0.64 -5.07 2.59
C VAL A 20 0.66 -5.07 3.41
N ILE A 21 1.29 -3.91 3.52
CA ILE A 21 2.53 -3.72 4.29
C ILE A 21 2.20 -3.51 5.76
N GLU A 22 2.20 -4.60 6.54
CA GLU A 22 1.93 -4.59 7.97
C GLU A 22 2.71 -5.69 8.71
N THR A 23 2.80 -5.58 10.04
CA THR A 23 3.42 -6.61 10.90
C THR A 23 2.41 -7.68 11.33
N ASP A 24 1.14 -7.33 11.44
CA ASP A 24 0.11 -8.20 11.99
C ASP A 24 -0.15 -9.37 11.05
N GLY A 25 -0.04 -10.59 11.57
CA GLY A 25 -0.17 -11.81 10.76
C GLY A 25 0.95 -12.02 9.71
N SER A 26 2.03 -11.22 9.75
CA SER A 26 3.13 -11.34 8.81
C SER A 26 4.27 -12.19 9.38
N ASP A 27 4.83 -13.06 8.54
CA ASP A 27 6.01 -13.83 8.89
C ASP A 27 7.22 -12.92 9.17
N HIS A 28 8.05 -13.35 10.11
CA HIS A 28 9.28 -12.67 10.46
C HIS A 28 10.34 -13.66 10.92
N PHE A 29 11.59 -13.21 10.93
CA PHE A 29 12.67 -13.91 11.58
C PHE A 29 13.53 -12.95 12.39
N MET A 30 14.22 -13.49 13.38
CA MET A 30 15.09 -12.71 14.26
C MET A 30 16.42 -12.41 13.55
N ILE A 31 16.87 -11.17 13.68
CA ILE A 31 18.21 -10.72 13.28
C ILE A 31 18.92 -10.08 14.48
N ASN A 32 20.17 -9.65 14.31
CA ASN A 32 20.94 -8.93 15.34
C ASN A 32 20.98 -9.69 16.69
N ASN A 33 21.33 -10.99 16.65
CA ASN A 33 21.38 -11.85 17.84
C ASN A 33 20.06 -11.90 18.64
N GLY A 34 18.91 -11.82 17.95
CA GLY A 34 17.62 -11.90 18.61
C GLY A 34 17.07 -10.57 19.13
N SER A 35 17.70 -9.43 18.83
CA SER A 35 17.21 -8.12 19.29
C SER A 35 16.21 -7.45 18.34
N THR A 36 16.02 -7.98 17.14
CA THR A 36 15.18 -7.33 16.11
C THR A 36 14.41 -8.35 15.30
N MET A 37 13.10 -8.15 15.17
CA MET A 37 12.24 -8.91 14.25
C MET A 37 12.29 -8.27 12.87
N ARG A 38 12.68 -9.03 11.85
CA ARG A 38 12.62 -8.60 10.45
C ARG A 38 11.39 -9.20 9.81
N PHE A 39 10.37 -8.36 9.59
CA PHE A 39 9.24 -8.67 8.72
C PHE A 39 9.72 -8.57 7.27
N HIS A 40 9.98 -9.73 6.68
CA HIS A 40 10.77 -9.80 5.46
C HIS A 40 9.88 -9.68 4.23
N ARG A 41 10.25 -8.79 3.30
CA ARG A 41 9.64 -8.67 1.98
C ARG A 41 8.10 -8.63 2.06
N LEU A 42 7.59 -7.67 2.82
CA LEU A 42 6.14 -7.41 2.91
C LEU A 42 5.53 -6.93 1.58
N ALA A 43 6.37 -6.40 0.69
CA ALA A 43 6.04 -6.06 -0.70
C ALA A 43 7.33 -6.11 -1.54
N GLU A 44 7.19 -6.23 -2.86
CA GLU A 44 8.29 -6.14 -3.83
C GLU A 44 8.03 -4.97 -4.79
N VAL A 45 9.07 -4.16 -5.04
CA VAL A 45 8.95 -3.05 -5.99
C VAL A 45 9.16 -3.59 -7.39
N GLU A 46 8.15 -3.48 -8.23
CA GLU A 46 8.20 -3.87 -9.64
C GLU A 46 8.52 -2.66 -10.53
N THR A 47 9.41 -2.87 -11.51
CA THR A 47 9.76 -1.91 -12.56
C THR A 47 9.76 -2.58 -13.94
N ALA A 48 9.52 -1.82 -14.99
CA ALA A 48 9.37 -2.37 -16.34
C ALA A 48 10.70 -2.58 -17.07
N GLN A 49 11.68 -1.69 -16.85
CA GLN A 49 12.97 -1.73 -17.53
C GLN A 49 14.12 -1.95 -16.54
N PRO A 50 15.24 -2.58 -16.97
CA PRO A 50 16.42 -2.77 -16.13
C PRO A 50 17.06 -1.46 -15.62
N GLU A 51 16.93 -0.38 -16.38
CA GLU A 51 17.45 0.95 -16.04
C GLU A 51 16.55 1.74 -15.10
N ASP A 52 15.31 1.29 -14.89
CA ASP A 52 14.38 1.92 -13.95
C ASP A 52 14.94 1.83 -12.53
N LYS A 53 14.63 2.86 -11.73
CA LYS A 53 15.09 2.94 -10.35
C LYS A 53 13.91 3.12 -9.42
N ALA A 54 13.83 2.26 -8.41
CA ALA A 54 12.97 2.51 -7.27
C ALA A 54 13.40 3.82 -6.57
N ILE A 55 12.43 4.68 -6.29
CA ILE A 55 12.63 5.97 -5.61
C ILE A 55 11.84 6.04 -4.31
N ILE A 56 12.24 6.93 -3.41
CA ILE A 56 11.55 7.16 -2.13
C ILE A 56 11.19 8.64 -2.05
N SER A 57 9.92 8.90 -1.74
CA SER A 57 9.35 10.25 -1.66
C SER A 57 8.44 10.36 -0.43
N ILE A 58 8.15 11.58 0.02
CA ILE A 58 7.14 11.85 1.03
C ILE A 58 6.00 12.63 0.38
N PHE A 59 4.78 12.13 0.55
CA PHE A 59 3.57 12.81 0.14
C PHE A 59 2.95 13.49 1.37
N ARG A 60 2.59 14.77 1.22
CA ARG A 60 1.78 15.51 2.19
C ARG A 60 0.51 15.95 1.49
N ALA A 61 -0.53 15.13 1.61
CA ALA A 61 -1.81 15.36 0.96
C ALA A 61 -2.78 16.06 1.92
N ASP A 62 -3.61 16.95 1.38
CA ASP A 62 -4.75 17.53 2.08
C ASP A 62 -5.98 16.63 1.93
N ALA A 63 -6.85 16.62 2.94
CA ALA A 63 -8.09 15.85 2.91
C ALA A 63 -9.02 16.34 1.79
N GLN A 64 -9.76 15.42 1.19
CA GLN A 64 -10.81 15.72 0.23
C GLN A 64 -12.16 15.88 0.94
N ASP A 65 -13.02 16.75 0.40
CA ASP A 65 -14.38 16.92 0.91
C ASP A 65 -15.20 15.62 0.80
N MET A 66 -15.99 15.34 1.83
CA MET A 66 -16.88 14.19 1.88
C MET A 66 -18.34 14.65 1.90
N PRO A 67 -19.25 13.96 1.17
CA PRO A 67 -19.02 12.74 0.40
C PRO A 67 -18.27 12.98 -0.93
N LEU A 68 -17.22 12.21 -1.17
CA LEU A 68 -16.44 12.27 -2.41
C LEU A 68 -17.14 11.49 -3.53
N THR A 69 -17.36 12.12 -4.67
CA THR A 69 -17.78 11.43 -5.90
C THR A 69 -16.54 10.96 -6.65
N VAL A 70 -16.26 9.65 -6.64
CA VAL A 70 -15.15 9.07 -7.41
C VAL A 70 -15.53 9.04 -8.89
N CYS A 71 -14.86 9.89 -9.69
CA CYS A 71 -15.10 10.01 -11.14
C CYS A 71 -13.94 9.51 -12.01
N MET A 72 -12.80 9.17 -11.40
CA MET A 72 -11.62 8.66 -12.09
C MET A 72 -10.77 7.76 -11.19
N LEU A 73 -9.96 6.91 -11.82
CA LEU A 73 -8.91 6.10 -11.20
C LEU A 73 -7.66 6.22 -12.07
N GLU A 74 -6.49 6.01 -11.47
CA GLU A 74 -5.21 5.97 -12.15
C GLU A 74 -4.56 4.59 -12.06
N ARG A 75 -3.55 4.35 -12.91
CA ARG A 75 -2.68 3.17 -12.84
C ARG A 75 -1.27 3.52 -13.32
N LEU A 76 -0.28 2.81 -12.80
CA LEU A 76 1.11 2.88 -13.24
C LEU A 76 1.43 1.60 -14.04
N PRO A 77 1.32 1.61 -15.37
CA PRO A 77 1.47 0.39 -16.17
C PRO A 77 2.90 -0.18 -16.20
N LEU A 78 3.89 0.57 -15.70
CA LEU A 78 5.32 0.23 -15.78
C LEU A 78 5.97 0.01 -14.41
N GLY A 79 5.18 -0.05 -13.33
CA GLY A 79 5.73 -0.35 -12.03
C GLY A 79 4.72 -0.25 -10.90
N SER A 80 5.12 -0.78 -9.75
CA SER A 80 4.35 -0.72 -8.51
C SER A 80 4.45 0.65 -7.82
N GLN A 81 3.51 0.95 -6.94
CA GLN A 81 3.58 2.10 -6.03
C GLN A 81 3.02 1.72 -4.66
N ALA A 82 3.75 2.10 -3.61
CA ALA A 82 3.39 1.80 -2.23
C ALA A 82 3.14 3.09 -1.43
N PHE A 83 2.17 3.04 -0.52
CA PHE A 83 1.86 4.11 0.43
C PHE A 83 1.92 3.57 1.86
N ILE A 84 2.76 4.17 2.71
CA ILE A 84 2.93 3.80 4.12
C ILE A 84 2.65 5.03 4.98
N PRO A 85 1.68 4.99 5.92
CA PRO A 85 1.33 6.14 6.73
C PRO A 85 2.44 6.44 7.75
N LEU A 86 3.13 7.57 7.59
CA LEU A 86 4.22 7.98 8.50
C LEU A 86 3.74 8.47 9.88
N LEU A 87 2.47 8.85 10.00
CA LEU A 87 1.88 9.37 11.23
C LEU A 87 0.91 8.38 11.91
N GLY A 88 0.79 7.15 11.39
CA GLY A 88 -0.12 6.13 11.94
C GLY A 88 -1.62 6.46 11.80
N ASN A 89 -1.99 7.50 11.05
CA ASN A 89 -3.39 7.84 10.80
C ASN A 89 -4.02 6.84 9.80
N PRO A 90 -5.25 6.36 10.05
CA PRO A 90 -6.01 5.63 9.05
C PRO A 90 -6.27 6.48 7.80
N PHE A 91 -6.35 5.84 6.64
CA PHE A 91 -6.71 6.48 5.38
C PHE A 91 -7.57 5.55 4.52
N LEU A 92 -8.29 6.11 3.55
CA LEU A 92 -9.14 5.36 2.63
C LEU A 92 -8.38 5.03 1.35
N ILE A 93 -8.66 3.86 0.79
CA ILE A 93 -8.11 3.38 -0.48
C ILE A 93 -9.28 2.99 -1.37
N VAL A 94 -9.21 3.33 -2.66
CA VAL A 94 -10.18 2.89 -3.68
C VAL A 94 -9.39 2.27 -4.83
N VAL A 95 -9.70 1.02 -5.17
CA VAL A 95 -8.99 0.23 -6.19
C VAL A 95 -9.99 -0.45 -7.14
N ALA A 96 -9.48 -0.89 -8.30
CA ALA A 96 -10.19 -1.71 -9.27
C ALA A 96 -9.22 -2.70 -9.94
N PRO A 97 -9.69 -3.88 -10.40
CA PRO A 97 -8.87 -4.86 -11.12
C PRO A 97 -8.43 -4.40 -12.52
#